data_AF-A0AAC9C134-F1
#
_entry.id   AF-A0AAC9C134-F1
#
_cell.length_a   1.000
_cell.length_b   1.000
_cell.length_c   1.000
_cell.angle_alpha   90.00
_cell.angle_beta   90.00
_cell.angle_gamma   90.00
#
_symmetry.space_group_name_H-M   'P 1'
#
loop_
_entity.id
_entity.type
_entity.pdbx_description
1 polymer ?
#
loop_
_entity_poly.entity_id
_entity_poly.type
_entity_poly.pdbx_seq_one_letter_code
_entity_poly.pdbx_strand_id
1 'polypeptide(L)'
;MPVDPLYIEDTDDWLGNPTSLETCRHQLRMYENEFEALTLKLERAVGNIQGLVRDNDALTAERNSLRDELIAAKANAADADRRANDITIKTNWELMAKDRHISHLATELQTLKGETPFSPSIPYRRDDS
;
A
#
# COMPACT_ATOMS: atom_id res chain seq x y z
N MET A 1 79.30 -41.61 37.51
CA MET A 1 78.03 -41.89 38.23
C MET A 1 76.92 -41.78 37.20
N PRO A 2 76.22 -42.87 36.86
CA PRO A 2 75.08 -42.81 35.95
C PRO A 2 73.91 -42.09 36.66
N VAL A 3 73.35 -41.07 36.01
CA VAL A 3 72.15 -40.37 36.47
C VAL A 3 70.95 -41.33 36.43
N ASP A 4 70.18 -41.38 37.52
CA ASP A 4 69.01 -42.24 37.68
C ASP A 4 67.92 -41.85 36.65
N PRO A 5 67.42 -42.79 35.80
CA PRO A 5 66.44 -42.50 34.75
C PRO A 5 65.09 -41.92 35.22
N LEU A 6 64.84 -41.88 36.54
CA LEU A 6 63.65 -41.31 37.16
C LEU A 6 63.77 -39.83 37.58
N TYR A 7 64.95 -39.23 37.47
CA TYR A 7 65.13 -37.78 37.64
C TYR A 7 64.79 -37.05 36.34
N ILE A 8 63.52 -36.76 36.12
CA ILE A 8 63.09 -35.78 35.11
C ILE A 8 63.40 -34.40 35.71
N GLU A 9 64.19 -33.57 35.00
CA GLU A 9 64.41 -32.16 35.39
C GLU A 9 63.06 -31.45 35.50
N ASP A 10 62.89 -30.64 36.54
CA ASP A 10 61.70 -29.82 36.71
C ASP A 10 61.58 -28.83 35.54
N THR A 11 60.70 -29.15 34.59
CA THR A 11 60.51 -28.40 33.35
C THR A 11 59.56 -27.21 33.52
N ASP A 12 59.12 -26.88 34.74
CA ASP A 12 58.21 -25.76 34.98
C ASP A 12 58.79 -24.42 34.50
N ASP A 13 60.12 -24.29 34.46
CA ASP A 13 60.84 -23.13 33.89
C ASP A 13 61.02 -23.18 32.36
N TRP A 14 60.82 -24.33 31.69
CA TRP A 14 61.05 -24.47 30.23
C TRP A 14 59.98 -23.82 29.37
N LEU A 15 58.75 -23.74 29.87
CA LEU A 15 57.63 -23.16 29.14
C LEU A 15 57.25 -21.76 29.63
N GLY A 16 57.86 -21.28 30.73
CA GLY A 16 57.60 -19.98 31.31
C GLY A 16 56.11 -19.73 31.46
N ASN A 17 55.46 -20.47 32.36
CA ASN A 17 54.02 -20.29 32.59
C ASN A 17 53.74 -18.81 32.89
N PRO A 18 52.82 -18.17 32.13
CA PRO A 18 52.59 -16.75 32.27
C PRO A 18 52.23 -16.45 33.72
N THR A 19 52.91 -15.47 34.29
CA THR A 19 52.62 -15.06 35.67
C THR A 19 51.16 -14.62 35.76
N SER A 20 50.57 -14.73 36.95
CA SER A 20 49.20 -14.26 37.18
C SER A 20 49.02 -12.79 36.76
N LEU A 21 50.05 -11.96 36.99
CA LEU A 21 50.07 -10.56 36.58
C LEU A 21 50.08 -10.37 35.05
N GLU A 22 50.80 -11.22 34.31
CA GLU A 22 50.80 -11.19 32.83
C GLU A 22 49.46 -11.63 32.26
N THR A 23 48.86 -12.66 32.85
CA THR A 23 47.52 -13.12 32.49
C THR A 23 46.48 -12.02 32.72
N CYS A 24 46.51 -11.36 33.88
CA CYS A 24 45.62 -10.22 34.17
C CYS A 24 45.84 -9.05 33.19
N ARG A 25 47.10 -8.72 32.85
CA ARG A 25 47.40 -7.67 31.86
C ARG A 25 46.87 -8.02 30.46
N HIS A 26 47.00 -9.28 30.05
CA HIS A 26 46.46 -9.74 28.78
C HIS A 26 44.93 -9.67 28.75
N GLN A 27 44.26 -10.13 29.80
CA GLN A 27 42.81 -10.05 29.91
C GLN A 27 42.31 -8.59 29.86
N LEU A 28 42.99 -7.67 30.54
CA LEU A 28 42.62 -6.26 30.53
C LEU A 28 42.69 -5.67 29.11
N ARG A 29 43.71 -5.99 28.32
CA ARG A 29 43.81 -5.59 26.90
C ARG A 29 42.71 -6.19 26.04
N MET A 30 42.33 -7.45 26.29
CA MET A 30 41.23 -8.09 25.57
C MET A 30 39.90 -7.38 25.84
N TYR A 31 39.62 -7.05 27.10
CA TYR A 31 38.41 -6.32 27.46
C TYR A 31 38.38 -4.90 26.92
N GLU A 32 39.52 -4.20 26.92
CA GLU A 32 39.62 -2.86 26.33
C GLU A 32 39.27 -2.89 24.83
N ASN A 33 39.85 -3.83 24.08
CA ASN A 33 39.52 -4.03 22.66
C ASN A 33 38.05 -4.39 22.44
N GLU A 34 37.48 -5.25 23.28
CA GLU A 34 36.07 -5.64 23.17
C GLU A 34 35.14 -4.46 23.47
N PHE A 35 35.47 -3.65 24.47
CA PHE A 35 34.70 -2.46 24.83
C PHE A 35 34.70 -1.42 23.70
N GLU A 36 35.86 -1.18 23.08
CA GLU A 36 35.96 -0.33 21.88
C GLU A 36 35.08 -0.87 20.74
N ALA A 37 35.15 -2.18 20.46
CA ALA A 37 34.35 -2.80 19.42
C ALA A 37 32.84 -2.70 19.70
N LEU A 38 32.42 -2.86 20.95
CA LEU A 38 31.02 -2.70 21.36
C LEU A 38 30.56 -1.24 21.26
N THR A 39 31.41 -0.29 21.61
CA THR A 39 31.13 1.15 21.50
C THR A 39 30.86 1.54 20.05
N LEU A 40 31.72 1.11 19.12
CA LEU A 40 31.53 1.34 17.69
C LEU A 40 30.24 0.70 17.13
N LYS A 41 29.91 -0.51 17.59
CA LYS A 41 28.65 -1.18 17.21
C LYS A 41 27.44 -0.41 17.72
N LEU A 42 27.51 0.09 18.96
CA LEU A 42 26.43 0.87 19.58
C LEU A 42 26.22 2.19 18.83
N GLU A 43 27.28 2.94 18.55
CA GLU A 43 27.21 4.19 17.78
C GLU A 43 26.58 3.95 16.40
N ARG A 44 26.99 2.90 15.70
CA ARG A 44 26.40 2.52 14.41
C ARG A 44 24.91 2.16 14.55
N ALA A 45 24.56 1.37 15.57
CA ALA A 45 23.17 0.99 15.81
C ALA A 45 22.29 2.21 16.11
N VAL A 46 22.79 3.15 16.91
CA VAL A 46 22.10 4.42 17.20
C VAL A 46 21.92 5.23 15.92
N GLY A 47 22.96 5.38 15.10
CA GLY A 47 22.86 6.07 13.81
C GLY A 47 21.83 5.43 12.87
N ASN A 48 21.81 4.10 12.80
CA ASN A 48 20.84 3.37 11.99
C ASN A 48 19.40 3.57 12.50
N ILE A 49 19.18 3.50 13.81
CA ILE A 49 17.86 3.74 14.41
C ILE A 49 17.39 5.16 14.13
N GLN A 50 18.26 6.16 14.31
CA GLN A 50 17.93 7.56 14.00
C GLN A 50 17.57 7.74 12.51
N GLY A 51 18.31 7.10 11.60
CA GLY A 51 17.98 7.08 10.18
C GLY A 51 16.59 6.48 9.92
N LEU A 52 16.32 5.31 10.49
CA LEU A 52 15.03 4.64 10.36
C LEU A 52 13.86 5.47 10.90
N VAL A 53 14.05 6.15 12.03
CA VAL A 53 13.03 7.06 12.60
C VAL A 53 12.75 8.21 11.63
N ARG A 54 13.80 8.86 11.11
CA ARG A 54 13.65 9.95 10.14
C ARG A 54 12.93 9.51 8.87
N ASP A 55 13.28 8.34 8.35
CA ASP A 55 12.65 7.79 7.15
C ASP A 55 11.18 7.42 7.43
N ASN A 56 10.88 6.90 8.62
CA ASN A 56 9.51 6.59 9.04
C ASN A 56 8.64 7.85 9.16
N ASP A 57 9.20 8.93 9.71
CA ASP A 57 8.52 10.23 9.80
C ASP A 57 8.20 10.77 8.40
N ALA A 58 9.17 10.71 7.48
CA ALA A 58 8.98 11.13 6.09
C ALA A 58 7.89 10.30 5.37
N LEU A 59 7.96 8.97 5.48
CA LEU A 59 6.95 8.06 4.91
C LEU A 59 5.56 8.30 5.51
N THR A 60 5.48 8.60 6.81
CA THR A 60 4.22 8.89 7.48
C THR A 60 3.61 10.20 6.96
N ALA A 61 4.43 11.23 6.76
CA ALA A 61 3.99 12.50 6.19
C ALA A 61 3.48 12.32 4.74
N GLU A 62 4.24 11.63 3.89
CA GLU A 62 3.84 11.34 2.50
C GLU A 62 2.54 10.55 2.45
N ARG A 63 2.43 9.48 3.26
CA ARG A 63 1.22 8.67 3.35
C ARG A 63 0.00 9.50 3.77
N ASN A 64 0.18 10.47 4.67
CA ASN A 64 -0.92 11.34 5.08
C ASN A 64 -1.34 12.27 3.94
N SER A 65 -0.39 12.88 3.23
CA SER A 65 -0.68 13.68 2.02
C SER A 65 -1.47 12.89 0.99
N LEU A 66 -1.01 11.67 0.66
CA LEU A 66 -1.68 10.81 -0.31
C LEU A 66 -3.09 10.39 0.16
N ARG A 67 -3.29 10.22 1.46
CA ARG A 67 -4.63 9.94 2.01
C ARG A 67 -5.57 11.13 1.85
N ASP A 68 -5.08 12.34 2.10
CA ASP A 68 -5.88 13.56 1.95
C ASP A 68 -6.24 13.78 0.47
N GLU A 69 -5.29 13.59 -0.45
CA GLU A 69 -5.51 13.63 -1.90
C GLU A 69 -6.53 12.59 -2.34
N LEU A 70 -6.44 11.36 -1.83
CA LEU A 70 -7.38 10.29 -2.15
C LEU A 70 -8.80 10.61 -1.64
N ILE A 71 -8.92 11.20 -0.44
CA ILE A 71 -10.21 11.64 0.09
C ILE A 71 -10.80 12.73 -0.80
N ALA A 72 -10.00 13.73 -1.19
CA ALA A 72 -10.44 14.80 -2.07
C ALA A 72 -10.86 14.26 -3.45
N ALA A 73 -10.07 13.36 -4.04
CA ALA A 73 -10.39 12.74 -5.32
C ALA A 73 -11.69 11.93 -5.25
N LYS A 74 -11.91 11.18 -4.17
CA LYS A 74 -13.17 10.44 -3.95
C LYS A 74 -14.38 11.38 -3.81
N ALA A 75 -14.23 12.49 -3.10
CA ALA A 75 -15.30 13.48 -2.97
C ALA A 75 -15.65 14.09 -4.33
N ASN A 76 -14.63 14.48 -5.10
CA ASN A 76 -14.81 15.03 -6.45
C ASN A 76 -15.47 14.03 -7.40
N ALA A 77 -15.08 12.75 -7.35
CA ALA A 77 -15.71 11.69 -8.14
C ALA A 77 -17.18 11.51 -7.77
N ALA A 78 -17.50 11.45 -6.48
CA ALA A 78 -18.88 11.34 -6.02
C ALA A 78 -19.74 12.54 -6.44
N ASP A 79 -19.18 13.75 -6.43
CA ASP A 79 -19.87 14.95 -6.90
C ASP A 79 -20.08 14.96 -8.42
N ALA A 80 -19.09 14.48 -9.18
CA ALA A 80 -19.22 14.30 -10.62
C ALA A 80 -20.32 13.27 -10.96
N ASP A 81 -20.36 12.15 -10.26
CA ASP A 81 -21.39 11.11 -10.43
C ASP A 81 -22.78 11.65 -10.10
N ARG A 82 -22.93 12.43 -9.02
CA ARG A 82 -24.21 13.10 -8.70
C ARG A 82 -24.65 14.02 -9.83
N ARG A 83 -23.76 14.86 -10.35
CA ARG A 83 -24.07 15.77 -11.46
C ARG A 83 -24.43 15.01 -12.73
N ALA A 84 -23.73 13.91 -13.04
CA ALA A 84 -24.05 13.08 -14.19
C ALA A 84 -25.45 12.45 -14.04
N ASN A 85 -25.79 11.95 -12.86
CA ASN A 85 -27.12 11.41 -12.57
C ASN A 85 -28.21 12.49 -12.67
N ASP A 86 -28.00 13.67 -12.13
CA ASP A 86 -28.96 14.77 -12.23
C ASP A 86 -29.20 15.17 -13.69
N ILE A 87 -28.13 15.27 -14.48
CA ILE A 87 -28.21 15.57 -15.92
C ILE A 87 -29.00 14.47 -16.64
N THR A 88 -28.64 13.19 -16.45
CA THR A 88 -29.32 12.08 -17.13
C THR A 88 -30.80 11.99 -16.77
N ILE A 89 -31.16 12.19 -15.51
CA ILE A 89 -32.56 12.25 -15.09
C ILE A 89 -33.24 13.41 -15.81
N LYS A 90 -32.71 14.63 -15.72
CA LYS A 90 -33.32 15.80 -16.35
C LYS A 90 -33.50 15.62 -17.86
N THR A 91 -32.47 15.15 -18.56
CA THR A 91 -32.54 14.91 -20.01
C THR A 91 -33.56 13.84 -20.36
N ASN A 92 -33.65 12.76 -19.58
CA ASN A 92 -34.64 11.71 -19.81
C ASN A 92 -36.07 12.26 -19.67
N TRP A 93 -36.32 13.10 -18.66
CA TRP A 93 -37.64 13.72 -18.48
C TRP A 93 -37.99 14.66 -19.64
N GLU A 94 -37.03 15.47 -20.10
CA GLU A 94 -37.22 16.35 -21.26
C GLU A 94 -37.50 15.57 -22.54
N LEU A 95 -36.79 14.46 -22.77
CA LEU A 95 -37.03 13.58 -23.90
C LEU A 95 -38.41 12.95 -23.84
N MET A 96 -38.83 12.41 -22.69
CA MET A 96 -40.16 11.82 -22.51
C MET A 96 -41.28 12.85 -22.73
N ALA A 97 -41.08 14.11 -22.32
CA ALA A 97 -42.04 15.18 -22.60
C ALA A 97 -42.13 15.48 -24.10
N LYS A 98 -40.99 15.56 -24.79
CA LYS A 98 -40.94 15.75 -26.25
C LYS A 98 -41.57 14.58 -26.99
N ASP A 99 -41.29 13.34 -26.61
CA ASP A 99 -41.85 12.13 -27.24
C ASP A 99 -43.37 12.08 -27.12
N ARG A 100 -43.92 12.52 -25.98
CA ARG A 100 -45.38 12.67 -25.82
C ARG A 100 -45.96 13.70 -26.77
N HIS A 101 -45.32 14.88 -26.90
CA HIS A 101 -45.77 15.92 -27.83
C HIS A 101 -45.69 15.46 -29.28
N ILE A 102 -44.59 14.80 -29.68
CA ILE A 102 -44.41 14.25 -31.02
C ILE A 102 -45.49 13.19 -31.30
N SER A 103 -45.75 12.29 -30.36
CA SER A 103 -46.79 11.26 -30.49
C SER A 103 -48.18 11.89 -30.65
N HIS A 104 -48.49 12.91 -29.84
CA HIS A 104 -49.75 13.64 -29.94
C HIS A 104 -49.92 14.30 -31.32
N LEU A 105 -48.93 15.07 -31.76
CA LEU A 105 -48.95 15.72 -33.07
C LEU A 105 -49.03 14.69 -34.22
N ALA A 106 -48.35 13.55 -34.09
CA ALA A 106 -48.43 12.47 -35.06
C ALA A 106 -49.85 11.89 -35.15
N THR A 107 -50.53 11.70 -34.02
CA THR A 107 -51.93 11.25 -34.01
C THR A 107 -52.87 12.27 -34.64
N GLU A 108 -52.70 13.57 -34.36
CA GLU A 108 -53.50 14.64 -34.97
C GLU A 108 -53.28 14.73 -36.49
N LEU A 109 -52.03 14.60 -36.94
CA LEU A 109 -51.73 14.57 -38.37
C LEU A 109 -52.41 13.37 -39.04
N GLN A 110 -52.43 12.20 -38.39
CA GLN A 110 -53.05 11.00 -38.93
C GLN A 110 -54.58 11.11 -39.03
N THR A 111 -55.23 11.67 -38.01
CA THR A 111 -56.69 11.91 -38.01
C THR A 111 -57.08 12.95 -39.06
N LEU A 112 -56.31 14.04 -39.23
CA LEU A 112 -56.54 15.04 -40.28
C LEU A 112 -56.35 14.45 -41.69
N LYS A 113 -55.47 13.46 -41.83
CA LYS A 113 -55.24 12.74 -43.09
C LYS A 113 -56.33 11.70 -43.40
N GLY A 114 -57.27 11.46 -42.48
CA GLY A 114 -58.38 10.52 -42.64
C GLY A 114 -58.04 9.06 -42.32
N GLU A 115 -56.87 8.77 -41.74
CA GLU A 115 -56.47 7.43 -41.29
C GLU A 115 -56.88 7.24 -39.81
N THR A 116 -57.46 6.09 -39.48
CA THR A 116 -57.87 5.77 -38.09
C THR A 116 -56.64 5.41 -37.23
N PRO A 117 -56.36 6.15 -36.14
CA PRO A 117 -55.08 6.07 -35.40
C PRO A 117 -54.85 4.75 -34.64
N PHE A 118 -55.85 3.87 -34.55
CA PHE A 118 -55.76 2.57 -33.85
C PHE A 118 -56.13 1.38 -34.74
N SER A 119 -56.16 1.54 -36.07
CA SER A 119 -56.41 0.39 -36.95
C SER A 119 -55.20 -0.56 -36.94
N PRO A 120 -55.38 -1.86 -36.65
CA PRO A 120 -54.28 -2.82 -36.72
C PRO A 120 -53.76 -2.90 -38.15
N SER A 121 -52.45 -2.77 -38.31
CA SER A 121 -51.75 -2.76 -39.60
C SER A 121 -51.80 -4.10 -40.33
N ILE A 122 -52.26 -5.15 -39.64
CA ILE A 122 -52.32 -6.52 -40.14
C ILE A 122 -53.79 -6.96 -40.07
N PRO A 123 -54.43 -7.32 -41.19
CA PRO A 123 -55.76 -7.88 -41.13
C PRO A 123 -55.71 -9.16 -40.30
N TYR A 124 -56.59 -9.27 -39.30
CA TYR A 124 -56.84 -10.52 -38.59
C TYR A 124 -57.27 -11.57 -39.62
N ARG A 125 -56.33 -12.42 -40.06
CA ARG A 125 -56.67 -13.64 -40.79
C ARG A 125 -57.26 -14.59 -39.75
N ARG A 126 -58.58 -14.71 -39.70
CA ARG A 126 -59.21 -15.88 -39.10
C ARG A 126 -58.91 -17.03 -40.04
N ASP A 127 -57.97 -17.88 -39.64
CA ASP A 127 -57.83 -19.19 -40.25
C ASP A 127 -59.01 -20.02 -39.76
N ASP A 128 -60.04 -20.11 -40.59
CA ASP A 128 -61.18 -20.98 -40.38
C ASP A 128 -60.76 -22.42 -40.76
N SER A 129 -60.81 -23.35 -39.81
CA SER A 129 -60.68 -24.81 -40.02
C SER A 129 -61.68 -25.56 -39.14
#